data_AF-A0A086KYI4-F1
#
_entry.id   AF-A0A086KYI4-F1
#
_cell.length_a   1.000
_cell.length_b   1.000
_cell.length_c   1.000
_cell.angle_alpha   90.00
_cell.angle_beta   90.00
_cell.angle_gamma   90.00
#
_symmetry.space_group_name_H-M   'P 1'
#
loop_
_entity.id
_entity.type
_entity.pdbx_description
1 polymer ?
#
loop_
_entity_poly.entity_id
_entity_poly.type
_entity_poly.pdbx_seq_one_letter_code
_entity_poly.pdbx_strand_id
1 'polypeptide(L)'
;FERRVYIPLPDLRARLQLVSLSLGTTPHQLGDAEFDTLARQTEGFSGADISVVVRDALFQPLRKCRAATHFKRVFLDGTHFLSPCPPGDSDPSKVEMRLMEVPPNRLLPPELSMEDFIAVLRNARPSVSEEDIRRHEEWTRRFGVEGQ
;
A
#
# COMPACT_ATOMS: atom_id res chain seq x y z
N PHE A 1 14.01 28.06 24.17
CA PHE A 1 13.65 26.67 23.80
C PHE A 1 14.31 25.73 24.80
N GLU A 2 13.54 25.14 25.70
CA GLU A 2 14.04 24.45 26.90
C GLU A 2 14.25 22.94 26.74
N ARG A 3 13.63 22.29 25.75
CA ARG A 3 13.84 20.88 25.44
C ARG A 3 13.86 20.65 23.93
N ARG A 4 14.78 19.80 23.47
CA ARG A 4 14.91 19.35 22.08
C ARG A 4 14.93 17.83 22.09
N VAL A 5 13.97 17.21 21.40
CA VAL A 5 13.83 15.76 21.33
C VAL A 5 14.03 15.36 19.87
N TYR A 6 14.93 14.41 19.62
CA TYR A 6 15.11 13.80 18.31
C TYR A 6 14.09 12.70 18.11
N ILE A 7 13.42 12.70 16.95
CA ILE A 7 12.48 11.66 16.55
C ILE A 7 13.15 10.89 15.41
N PRO A 8 13.61 9.65 15.64
CA PRO A 8 14.26 8.85 14.60
C PRO A 8 13.24 8.37 13.56
N LEU A 9 13.76 7.80 12.47
CA LEU A 9 12.93 7.03 11.54
C LEU A 9 12.27 5.84 12.24
N PRO A 10 11.10 5.39 11.75
CA PRO A 10 10.36 4.30 12.37
C PRO A 10 11.15 2.99 12.31
N ASP A 11 11.20 2.28 13.43
CA ASP A 11 11.73 0.92 13.50
C ASP A 11 10.79 -0.10 12.82
N LEU A 12 11.19 -1.36 12.75
CA LEU A 12 10.40 -2.41 12.09
C LEU A 12 8.96 -2.50 12.63
N ARG A 13 8.78 -2.39 13.94
CA ARG A 13 7.47 -2.50 14.59
C ARG A 13 6.60 -1.27 14.30
N ALA A 14 7.20 -0.08 14.32
CA ALA A 14 6.53 1.15 13.95
C ALA A 14 6.13 1.13 12.47
N ARG A 15 6.97 0.59 11.57
CA ARG A 15 6.62 0.44 10.15
C ARG A 15 5.46 -0.52 9.92
N LEU A 16 5.42 -1.66 10.62
CA LEU A 16 4.27 -2.57 10.64
C LEU A 16 2.97 -1.82 10.99
N GLN A 17 3.01 -1.04 12.08
CA GLN A 17 1.85 -0.26 12.52
C GLN A 17 1.48 0.84 11.52
N LEU A 18 2.45 1.52 10.92
CA LEU A 18 2.21 2.57 9.93
C LEU A 18 1.57 2.00 8.65
N VAL A 19 2.00 0.83 8.18
CA VAL A 19 1.38 0.14 7.03
C VAL A 19 -0.06 -0.22 7.35
N SER A 20 -0.31 -0.85 8.51
CA SER A 20 -1.66 -1.21 8.96
C SER A 20 -2.57 0.01 9.11
N LEU A 21 -2.09 1.07 9.78
CA LEU A 21 -2.82 2.32 9.96
C LEU A 21 -3.15 2.99 8.61
N SER A 22 -2.19 2.99 7.68
CA SER A 22 -2.35 3.61 6.36
C SER A 22 -3.34 2.84 5.47
N LEU A 23 -3.44 1.51 5.64
CA LEU A 23 -4.41 0.67 4.94
C LEU A 23 -5.85 0.87 5.46
N GLY A 24 -5.98 1.14 6.76
CA GLY A 24 -7.26 1.38 7.42
C GLY A 24 -8.17 0.15 7.34
N THR A 25 -9.40 0.33 6.86
CA THR A 25 -10.41 -0.73 6.74
C THR A 25 -10.60 -1.20 5.30
N THR A 26 -9.65 -0.91 4.40
CA THR A 26 -9.78 -1.29 2.99
C THR A 26 -9.71 -2.81 2.84
N PRO A 27 -10.63 -3.46 2.12
CA PRO A 27 -10.55 -4.89 1.84
C PRO A 27 -9.25 -5.27 1.13
N HIS A 28 -8.54 -6.25 1.67
CA HIS A 28 -7.25 -6.69 1.17
C HIS A 28 -6.99 -8.16 1.47
N GLN A 29 -6.09 -8.78 0.71
CA GLN A 29 -5.71 -10.18 0.83
C GLN A 29 -4.44 -10.38 1.68
N LEU A 30 -3.95 -9.33 2.32
CA LEU A 30 -2.72 -9.35 3.12
C LEU A 30 -2.96 -10.01 4.48
N GLY A 31 -2.10 -10.96 4.85
CA GLY A 31 -1.97 -11.52 6.18
C GLY A 31 -0.70 -11.05 6.90
N ASP A 32 -0.45 -11.58 8.10
CA ASP A 32 0.66 -11.15 8.97
C ASP A 32 2.04 -11.26 8.30
N ALA A 33 2.24 -12.28 7.45
CA ALA A 33 3.49 -12.49 6.72
C ALA A 33 3.74 -11.40 5.66
N GLU A 34 2.69 -10.96 4.97
CA GLU A 34 2.78 -9.85 4.02
C GLU A 34 3.07 -8.53 4.76
N PHE A 35 2.44 -8.28 5.90
CA PHE A 35 2.73 -7.10 6.72
C PHE A 35 4.21 -7.08 7.18
N ASP A 36 4.75 -8.20 7.67
CA ASP A 36 6.17 -8.31 8.04
C ASP A 36 7.08 -8.04 6.84
N THR A 37 6.72 -8.59 5.67
CA THR A 37 7.46 -8.36 4.43
C THR A 37 7.46 -6.88 4.04
N LEU A 38 6.31 -6.21 4.08
CA LEU A 38 6.18 -4.79 3.77
C LEU A 38 7.00 -3.91 4.73
N ALA A 39 6.99 -4.24 6.02
CA ALA A 39 7.75 -3.50 7.02
C ALA A 39 9.27 -3.67 6.86
N ARG A 40 9.74 -4.85 6.40
CA ARG A 40 11.14 -5.06 6.05
C ARG A 40 11.54 -4.33 4.77
N GLN A 41 10.70 -4.36 3.74
CA GLN A 41 10.96 -3.71 2.46
C GLN A 41 10.91 -2.18 2.51
N THR A 42 10.36 -1.61 3.59
CA THR A 42 10.28 -0.17 3.83
C THR A 42 11.35 0.32 4.83
N GLU A 43 12.44 -0.42 5.00
CA GLU A 43 13.58 0.06 5.79
C GLU A 43 14.12 1.40 5.27
N GLY A 44 14.38 2.33 6.19
CA GLY A 44 14.81 3.70 5.87
C GLY A 44 13.68 4.64 5.43
N PHE A 45 12.44 4.16 5.29
CA PHE A 45 11.32 5.01 4.90
C PHE A 45 10.82 5.82 6.08
N SER A 46 10.47 7.07 5.83
CA SER A 46 9.71 7.88 6.78
C SER A 46 8.25 7.43 6.85
N GLY A 47 7.51 7.88 7.87
CA GLY A 47 6.06 7.63 7.93
C GLY A 47 5.31 8.22 6.73
N ALA A 48 5.81 9.32 6.16
CA ALA A 48 5.26 9.91 4.95
C ALA A 48 5.50 9.03 3.71
N ASP A 49 6.71 8.47 3.56
CA ASP A 49 7.03 7.55 2.46
C ASP A 49 6.14 6.31 2.49
N ILE A 50 5.97 5.71 3.67
CA ILE A 50 5.10 4.54 3.86
C ILE A 50 3.66 4.87 3.49
N SER A 51 3.16 6.03 3.93
CA SER A 51 1.80 6.49 3.60
C SER A 51 1.61 6.67 2.09
N VAL A 52 2.64 7.17 1.39
CA VAL A 52 2.61 7.33 -0.07
C VAL A 52 2.61 5.98 -0.78
N VAL A 53 3.45 5.03 -0.34
CA VAL A 53 3.48 3.66 -0.90
C VAL A 53 2.12 2.99 -0.76
N VAL A 54 1.54 3.00 0.44
CA VAL A 54 0.24 2.37 0.70
C VAL A 54 -0.85 3.04 -0.13
N ARG A 55 -0.84 4.37 -0.22
CA ARG A 55 -1.80 5.10 -1.05
C ARG A 55 -1.69 4.75 -2.53
N ASP A 56 -0.47 4.64 -3.07
CA ASP A 56 -0.29 4.27 -4.48
C ASP A 56 -0.71 2.81 -4.74
N ALA A 57 -0.46 1.91 -3.78
CA ALA A 57 -0.93 0.52 -3.83
C ALA A 57 -2.47 0.47 -3.85
N LEU A 58 -3.15 1.27 -3.01
CA LEU A 58 -4.61 1.38 -2.97
C LEU A 58 -5.24 1.81 -4.32
N PHE A 59 -4.48 2.49 -5.18
CA PHE A 59 -4.94 2.84 -6.53
C PHE A 59 -4.75 1.72 -7.57
N GLN A 60 -3.99 0.66 -7.27
CA GLN A 60 -3.73 -0.42 -8.22
C GLN A 60 -4.98 -1.19 -8.64
N PRO A 61 -5.92 -1.58 -7.74
CA PRO A 61 -7.19 -2.17 -8.15
C PRO A 61 -7.98 -1.32 -9.15
N LEU A 62 -7.99 0.00 -8.97
CA LEU A 62 -8.65 0.93 -9.89
C LEU A 62 -7.93 1.00 -11.24
N ARG A 63 -6.59 0.99 -11.24
CA ARG A 63 -5.79 0.93 -12.46
C ARG A 63 -6.05 -0.37 -13.24
N LYS A 64 -6.17 -1.51 -12.55
CA LYS A 64 -6.55 -2.81 -13.14
C LYS A 64 -7.94 -2.73 -13.78
N CYS A 65 -8.94 -2.19 -13.07
CA CYS A 65 -10.29 -2.01 -13.62
C CYS A 65 -10.28 -1.16 -14.90
N ARG A 66 -9.53 -0.05 -14.90
CA ARG A 66 -9.44 0.85 -16.06
C ARG A 66 -8.74 0.22 -17.26
N ALA A 67 -7.73 -0.61 -17.03
CA ALA A 67 -6.98 -1.28 -18.09
C ALA A 67 -7.61 -2.62 -18.54
N ALA A 68 -8.62 -3.11 -17.82
CA ALA A 68 -9.26 -4.39 -18.11
C ALA A 68 -10.02 -4.38 -19.43
N THR A 69 -9.88 -5.47 -20.17
CA THR A 69 -10.64 -5.77 -21.39
C THR A 69 -11.70 -6.84 -21.17
N HIS A 70 -11.65 -7.54 -20.05
CA HIS A 70 -12.56 -8.63 -19.70
C HIS A 70 -12.99 -8.50 -18.24
N PHE A 71 -14.24 -8.85 -17.99
CA PHE A 71 -14.83 -8.88 -16.65
C PHE A 71 -15.57 -10.20 -16.45
N LYS A 72 -15.58 -10.70 -15.22
CA LYS A 72 -16.34 -11.89 -14.82
C LYS A 72 -17.40 -11.55 -13.78
N ARG A 73 -18.44 -12.37 -13.71
CA ARG A 73 -19.55 -12.16 -12.78
C ARG A 73 -19.20 -12.76 -11.42
N VAL A 74 -19.30 -11.95 -10.39
CA VAL A 74 -19.13 -12.37 -8.99
C VAL A 74 -20.48 -12.21 -8.29
N PHE A 75 -20.89 -13.20 -7.50
CA PHE A 75 -22.11 -13.13 -6.70
C PHE A 75 -21.75 -12.84 -5.25
N LEU A 76 -22.23 -11.71 -4.73
CA LEU A 76 -21.98 -11.24 -3.37
C LEU A 76 -23.27 -10.69 -2.80
N ASP A 77 -23.65 -11.09 -1.59
CA ASP A 77 -24.82 -10.59 -0.85
C ASP A 77 -26.11 -10.58 -1.68
N GLY A 78 -26.37 -11.67 -2.43
CA GLY A 78 -27.58 -11.80 -3.25
C GLY A 78 -27.55 -11.02 -4.57
N THR A 79 -26.43 -10.36 -4.89
CA THR A 79 -26.32 -9.44 -6.03
C THR A 79 -25.14 -9.82 -6.93
N HIS A 80 -25.35 -9.73 -8.25
CA HIS A 80 -24.28 -9.90 -9.24
C HIS A 80 -23.49 -8.60 -9.43
N PHE A 81 -22.17 -8.73 -9.38
CA PHE A 81 -21.19 -7.71 -9.69
C PHE A 81 -20.25 -8.18 -10.81
N LEU A 82 -19.49 -7.26 -11.37
CA LEU A 82 -18.48 -7.49 -12.39
C LEU A 82 -17.11 -7.12 -11.85
N SER A 83 -16.18 -8.06 -11.87
CA SER A 83 -14.79 -7.84 -11.46
C SER A 83 -13.85 -8.07 -12.65
N PRO A 84 -12.78 -7.25 -12.81
CA PRO A 84 -11.86 -7.41 -13.93
C PRO A 84 -11.15 -8.77 -13.87
N CYS A 85 -10.96 -9.39 -15.03
CA CYS A 85 -10.22 -10.65 -15.15
C CYS A 85 -9.28 -10.66 -16.38
N PRO A 86 -8.26 -11.53 -16.39
CA PRO A 86 -7.40 -11.69 -17.56
C PRO A 86 -8.19 -12.21 -18.79
N PRO A 87 -7.78 -11.86 -20.03
CA PRO A 87 -8.40 -12.39 -21.25
C PRO A 87 -8.40 -13.93 -21.31
N GLY A 88 -7.37 -14.56 -20.75
CA GLY A 88 -7.23 -16.02 -20.65
C GLY A 88 -7.95 -16.67 -19.47
N ASP A 89 -8.75 -15.92 -18.68
CA ASP A 89 -9.49 -16.50 -17.56
C ASP A 89 -10.47 -17.57 -18.08
N SER A 90 -10.49 -18.71 -17.40
CA SER A 90 -11.32 -19.88 -17.75
C SER A 90 -12.74 -19.79 -17.19
N ASP A 91 -13.05 -18.72 -16.44
CA ASP A 91 -14.38 -18.49 -15.88
C ASP A 91 -15.45 -18.41 -17.00
N PRO A 92 -16.51 -19.23 -16.95
CA PRO A 92 -17.54 -19.26 -17.98
C PRO A 92 -18.42 -17.99 -18.01
N SER A 93 -18.41 -17.21 -16.93
CA SER A 93 -19.12 -15.92 -16.83
C SER A 93 -18.32 -14.73 -17.36
N LYS A 94 -17.10 -14.98 -17.86
CA LYS A 94 -16.25 -13.98 -18.49
C LYS A 94 -16.93 -13.36 -19.69
N VAL A 95 -16.88 -12.04 -19.76
CA VAL A 95 -17.37 -11.25 -20.88
C VAL A 95 -16.31 -10.23 -21.26
N GLU A 96 -16.03 -10.11 -22.55
CA GLU A 96 -15.18 -9.04 -23.08
C GLU A 96 -15.96 -7.72 -23.04
N MET A 97 -15.47 -6.76 -22.25
CA MET A 97 -16.03 -5.42 -22.12
C MET A 97 -15.03 -4.48 -21.44
N ARG A 98 -15.17 -3.17 -21.67
CA ARG A 98 -14.38 -2.14 -20.99
C ARG A 98 -15.09 -1.63 -19.74
N LEU A 99 -14.33 -0.97 -18.87
CA LEU A 99 -14.86 -0.34 -17.65
C LEU A 99 -16.07 0.58 -17.90
N MET A 100 -16.07 1.34 -19.01
CA MET A 100 -17.16 2.28 -19.33
C MET A 100 -18.48 1.59 -19.68
N GLU A 101 -18.44 0.29 -20.01
CA GLU A 101 -19.60 -0.53 -20.36
C GLU A 101 -20.15 -1.25 -19.12
N VAL A 102 -19.42 -1.24 -18.00
CA VAL A 102 -19.88 -1.79 -16.73
C VAL A 102 -21.00 -0.90 -16.18
N PRO A 103 -22.18 -1.44 -15.86
CA PRO A 103 -23.26 -0.64 -15.29
C PRO A 103 -22.83 0.03 -13.97
N PRO A 104 -23.33 1.25 -13.68
CA PRO A 104 -23.03 1.92 -12.43
C PRO A 104 -23.48 1.06 -11.25
N ASN A 105 -22.72 1.08 -10.16
CA ASN A 105 -22.95 0.27 -8.95
C ASN A 105 -22.92 -1.26 -9.17
N ARG A 106 -22.39 -1.73 -10.31
CA ARG A 106 -22.15 -3.17 -10.58
C ARG A 106 -20.67 -3.52 -10.67
N LEU A 107 -19.76 -2.56 -10.55
CA LEU A 107 -18.34 -2.81 -10.50
C LEU A 107 -17.93 -3.31 -9.11
N LEU A 108 -17.24 -4.45 -9.08
CA LEU A 108 -16.52 -4.94 -7.91
C LEU A 108 -15.02 -4.88 -8.21
N PRO A 109 -14.29 -3.85 -7.74
CA PRO A 109 -12.85 -3.81 -7.90
C PRO A 109 -12.21 -5.02 -7.21
N PRO A 110 -11.08 -5.54 -7.73
CA PRO A 110 -10.38 -6.62 -7.08
C PRO A 110 -9.85 -6.14 -5.72
N GLU A 111 -9.73 -7.05 -4.76
CA GLU A 111 -9.11 -6.74 -3.48
C GLU A 111 -7.63 -6.39 -3.68
N LEU A 112 -7.11 -5.56 -2.78
CA LEU A 112 -5.70 -5.20 -2.78
C LEU A 112 -4.84 -6.42 -2.41
N SER A 113 -3.84 -6.74 -3.23
CA SER A 113 -2.95 -7.89 -3.00
C SER A 113 -1.49 -7.47 -2.82
N MET A 114 -0.64 -8.41 -2.39
CA MET A 114 0.80 -8.15 -2.24
C MET A 114 1.48 -7.77 -3.57
N GLU A 115 0.95 -8.25 -4.70
CA GLU A 115 1.46 -7.89 -6.03
C GLU A 115 1.35 -6.38 -6.30
N ASP A 116 0.29 -5.74 -5.79
CA ASP A 116 0.07 -4.31 -5.93
C ASP A 116 1.13 -3.51 -5.18
N PHE A 117 1.50 -3.97 -3.99
CA PHE A 117 2.60 -3.39 -3.23
C PHE A 117 3.96 -3.60 -3.89
N ILE A 118 4.23 -4.80 -4.39
CA ILE A 118 5.49 -5.11 -5.09
C ILE A 118 5.65 -4.19 -6.31
N ALA A 119 4.58 -3.95 -7.06
CA ALA A 119 4.61 -3.06 -8.23
C ALA A 119 5.00 -1.62 -7.85
N VAL A 120 4.51 -1.13 -6.71
CA VAL A 120 4.82 0.23 -6.21
C VAL A 120 6.24 0.29 -5.62
N LEU A 121 6.60 -0.68 -4.76
CA LEU A 121 7.87 -0.70 -4.05
C LEU A 121 9.09 -0.79 -4.97
N ARG A 122 8.95 -1.40 -6.16
CA ARG A 122 10.02 -1.43 -7.18
C ARG A 122 10.57 -0.03 -7.51
N ASN A 123 9.68 0.97 -7.53
CA ASN A 123 10.02 2.35 -7.90
C ASN A 123 10.09 3.30 -6.71
N ALA A 124 9.67 2.86 -5.52
CA ALA A 124 9.73 3.66 -4.31
C ALA A 124 11.18 3.88 -3.87
N ARG A 125 11.46 5.07 -3.34
CA ARG A 125 12.75 5.44 -2.76
C ARG A 125 12.50 6.20 -1.44
N PRO A 126 13.30 5.98 -0.39
CA PRO A 126 13.20 6.77 0.83
C PRO A 126 13.40 8.26 0.54
N SER A 127 12.62 9.13 1.19
CA SER A 127 12.81 10.58 1.02
C SER A 127 13.96 11.12 1.88
N VAL A 128 14.36 10.39 2.92
CA VAL A 128 15.39 10.82 3.88
C VAL A 128 16.71 10.14 3.53
N SER A 129 17.76 10.94 3.34
CA SER A 129 19.09 10.43 3.02
C SER A 129 19.83 9.92 4.27
N GLU A 130 20.75 8.97 4.09
CA GLU A 130 21.63 8.53 5.19
C GLU A 130 22.47 9.68 5.76
N GLU A 131 22.86 10.65 4.93
CA GLU A 131 23.64 11.80 5.37
C GLU A 131 22.86 12.67 6.35
N ASP A 132 21.58 12.93 6.05
CA ASP A 132 20.71 13.70 6.93
C ASP A 132 20.51 13.00 8.27
N ILE A 133 20.31 11.67 8.25
CA ILE A 133 20.18 10.85 9.46
C ILE A 133 21.44 11.00 10.32
N ARG A 134 22.62 10.77 9.75
CA ARG A 134 23.91 10.86 10.48
C ARG A 134 24.11 12.25 11.08
N ARG A 135 23.80 13.31 10.31
CA ARG A 135 23.91 14.69 10.78
C ARG A 135 23.01 14.95 11.99
N HIS A 136 21.78 14.43 11.97
CA HIS A 136 20.85 14.58 13.09
C HIS A 136 21.24 13.72 14.31
N GLU A 137 21.75 12.50 14.11
CA GLU A 137 22.26 11.65 15.18
C GLU A 137 23.49 12.26 15.87
N GLU A 138 24.44 12.77 15.10
CA GLU A 138 25.63 13.45 15.65
C GLU A 138 25.26 14.70 16.43
N TRP A 139 24.33 15.49 15.90
CA TRP A 139 23.81 16.67 16.60
C TRP A 139 23.14 16.26 17.92
N THR A 140 22.33 15.20 17.91
CA THR A 140 21.63 14.67 19.09
C THR A 140 22.61 14.11 20.12
N ARG A 141 23.69 13.43 19.69
CA ARG A 141 24.73 12.95 20.61
C ARG A 141 25.47 14.10 21.31
N ARG A 142 25.65 15.24 20.62
CA ARG A 142 26.38 16.40 21.14
C ARG A 142 25.52 17.34 22.00
N PHE A 143 24.23 17.45 21.70
CA PHE A 143 23.36 18.50 22.26
C PHE A 143 21.97 18.00 22.71
N GLY A 144 21.64 16.73 22.48
CA GLY A 144 20.37 16.13 22.84
C GLY A 144 20.28 15.85 24.34
N VAL A 145 19.07 15.92 24.86
CA VAL A 145 18.75 15.53 26.23
C VAL A 145 18.00 14.20 26.12
N GLU A 146 18.53 13.11 26.67
CA GLU A 146 17.77 11.86 26.78
C GLU A 146 16.56 12.14 27.69
N GLY A 147 15.36 12.09 27.12
CA GLY A 147 14.14 12.15 27.91
C GLY A 147 14.03 10.87 28.72
N GLN A 148 14.26 10.97 30.03
CA GLN A 148 13.91 9.94 31.01
C GLN A 148 12.40 9.72 31.05
#